data_AF-A0A2I0FGG0-F1
#
_entry.id   AF-A0A2I0FGG0-F1
#
_cell.length_a   1.000
_cell.length_b   1.000
_cell.length_c   1.000
_cell.angle_alpha   90.00
_cell.angle_beta   90.00
_cell.angle_gamma   90.00
#
_symmetry.space_group_name_H-M   'P 1'
#
loop_
_entity.id
_entity.type
_entity.pdbx_description
1 polymer ?
#
loop_
_entity_poly.entity_id
_entity_poly.type
_entity_poly.pdbx_seq_one_letter_code
_entity_poly.pdbx_strand_id
1 'polypeptide(L)'
;MKKHYIFSAIILLTVSGVAVSGESGKHRRDIFYGYESIRAYGFIPGNTGGIIVEALCTEGKRVIGGGWQLVSGGGYIVYGLGPNSDDNGYYIDMSSATSEPQNVEVTAICANVTKKR
;
A
#
# COMPACT_ATOMS: atom_id res chain seq x y z
N MET A 1 -17.59 4.28 42.02
CA MET A 1 -16.50 4.22 41.02
C MET A 1 -16.94 3.33 39.87
N LYS A 2 -17.38 3.91 38.75
CA LYS A 2 -17.92 3.17 37.58
C LYS A 2 -16.78 2.84 36.62
N LYS A 3 -16.53 1.55 36.37
CA LYS A 3 -15.65 1.08 35.30
C LYS A 3 -16.37 1.27 33.97
N HIS A 4 -15.87 2.15 33.12
CA HIS A 4 -16.33 2.32 31.75
C HIS A 4 -15.57 1.33 30.86
N TYR A 5 -16.27 0.30 30.39
CA TYR A 5 -15.78 -0.59 29.33
C TYR A 5 -16.16 0.03 27.99
N ILE A 6 -15.18 0.50 27.23
CA ILE A 6 -15.38 0.96 25.87
C ILE A 6 -15.38 -0.29 24.98
N PHE A 7 -16.57 -0.73 24.57
CA PHE A 7 -16.75 -1.68 23.47
C PHE A 7 -16.36 -0.95 22.18
N SER A 8 -15.13 -1.16 21.71
CA SER A 8 -14.73 -0.69 20.38
C SER A 8 -15.33 -1.63 19.34
N ALA A 9 -16.39 -1.20 18.68
CA ALA A 9 -17.06 -1.93 17.63
C ALA A 9 -16.14 -2.03 16.41
N ILE A 10 -15.71 -3.26 16.08
CA ILE A 10 -15.03 -3.54 14.81
C ILE A 10 -16.12 -3.54 13.73
N ILE A 11 -16.27 -2.41 13.03
CA ILE A 11 -17.11 -2.31 11.85
C ILE A 11 -16.33 -2.98 10.70
N LEU A 12 -16.71 -4.21 10.35
CA LEU A 12 -16.31 -4.87 9.11
C LEU A 12 -17.01 -4.18 7.93
N LEU A 13 -16.37 -3.17 7.33
CA LEU A 13 -16.78 -2.65 6.02
C LEU A 13 -16.15 -3.52 4.93
N THR A 14 -16.92 -4.48 4.41
CA THR A 14 -16.63 -5.09 3.11
C THR A 14 -16.89 -4.05 2.03
N VAL A 15 -15.85 -3.41 1.52
CA VAL A 15 -15.97 -2.53 0.34
C VAL A 15 -15.97 -3.41 -0.90
N SER A 16 -17.15 -3.57 -1.50
CA SER A 16 -17.31 -4.02 -2.88
C SER A 16 -16.67 -2.99 -3.81
N GLY A 17 -15.87 -3.46 -4.78
CA GLY A 17 -14.96 -2.65 -5.58
C GLY A 17 -15.55 -1.37 -6.17
N VAL A 18 -14.80 -0.28 -6.05
CA VAL A 18 -15.05 0.98 -6.75
C VAL A 18 -14.24 0.96 -8.04
N ALA A 19 -14.92 0.82 -9.18
CA ALA A 19 -14.31 1.04 -10.50
C ALA A 19 -14.29 2.55 -10.79
N VAL A 20 -13.10 3.12 -10.97
CA VAL A 20 -12.93 4.51 -11.42
C VAL A 20 -12.54 4.45 -12.91
N SER A 21 -13.43 4.92 -13.79
CA SER A 21 -13.15 5.06 -15.23
C SER A 21 -12.85 6.51 -15.55
N GLY A 22 -11.61 6.79 -15.94
CA GLY A 22 -11.18 8.06 -16.52
C GLY A 22 -10.37 7.77 -17.78
N GLU A 23 -10.84 8.24 -18.93
CA GLU A 23 -10.21 8.02 -20.23
C GLU A 23 -9.60 9.33 -20.73
N SER A 24 -8.29 9.40 -20.94
CA SER A 24 -7.66 10.13 -22.04
C SER A 24 -6.14 9.91 -22.04
N GLY A 25 -5.64 9.38 -23.15
CA GLY A 25 -4.22 9.10 -23.36
C GLY A 25 -4.06 7.71 -23.97
N LYS A 26 -3.45 7.62 -25.14
CA LYS A 26 -3.23 6.39 -25.91
C LYS A 26 -2.18 5.51 -25.21
N HIS A 27 -2.48 5.03 -24.01
CA HIS A 27 -1.81 3.92 -23.35
C HIS A 27 -2.56 2.65 -23.71
N ARG A 28 -1.83 1.62 -24.10
CA ARG A 28 -2.33 0.28 -24.39
C ARG A 28 -3.22 -0.17 -23.23
N ARG A 29 -4.54 -0.15 -23.41
CA ARG A 29 -5.52 -0.57 -22.40
C ARG A 29 -5.50 -2.10 -22.34
N ASP A 30 -4.54 -2.66 -21.62
CA ASP A 30 -4.72 -4.00 -21.07
C ASP A 30 -5.84 -3.88 -20.03
N ILE A 31 -7.03 -4.36 -20.38
CA ILE A 31 -8.20 -4.35 -19.50
C ILE A 31 -7.96 -5.41 -18.42
N PHE A 32 -7.57 -4.98 -17.22
CA PHE A 32 -7.44 -5.85 -16.05
C PHE A 32 -8.83 -6.18 -15.50
N TYR A 33 -9.37 -7.36 -15.83
CA TYR A 33 -10.56 -7.87 -15.17
C TYR A 33 -10.18 -8.46 -13.80
N GLY A 34 -10.71 -7.88 -12.72
CA GLY A 34 -10.47 -8.35 -11.36
C GLY A 34 -9.09 -7.94 -10.81
N TYR A 35 -8.97 -6.68 -10.41
CA TYR A 35 -7.86 -6.22 -9.58
C TYR A 35 -8.24 -6.23 -8.10
N GLU A 36 -7.23 -6.33 -7.24
CA GLU A 36 -7.35 -6.08 -5.80
C GLU A 36 -6.44 -4.93 -5.39
N SER A 37 -6.83 -4.23 -4.33
CA SER A 37 -5.99 -3.26 -3.65
C SER A 37 -5.63 -3.83 -2.30
N ILE A 38 -4.34 -4.06 -2.07
CA ILE A 38 -3.81 -4.49 -0.77
C ILE A 38 -3.11 -3.29 -0.13
N ARG A 39 -3.33 -3.10 1.17
CA ARG A 39 -2.73 -2.03 1.96
C ARG A 39 -1.90 -2.64 3.08
N ALA A 40 -0.72 -2.10 3.30
CA ALA A 40 0.13 -2.42 4.43
C ALA A 40 0.46 -1.14 5.19
N TYR A 41 0.48 -1.23 6.52
CA TYR A 41 0.84 -0.11 7.39
C TYR A 41 2.19 -0.39 8.04
N GLY A 42 3.06 0.63 8.00
CA GLY A 42 4.37 0.59 8.61
C GLY A 42 4.50 1.65 9.71
N PHE A 43 5.20 1.29 10.77
CA PHE A 43 5.63 2.21 11.81
C PHE A 43 7.14 2.41 11.69
N ILE A 44 7.56 3.68 11.61
CA ILE A 44 8.95 4.05 11.47
C ILE A 44 9.35 4.88 12.68
N PRO A 45 10.18 4.36 13.59
CA PRO A 45 10.63 5.13 14.73
C PRO A 45 11.45 6.35 14.28
N GLY A 46 11.42 7.41 15.09
CA GLY A 46 12.26 8.58 14.87
C GLY A 46 13.75 8.22 14.85
N ASN A 47 14.54 8.99 14.09
CA ASN A 47 15.98 8.79 13.91
C ASN A 47 16.38 7.37 13.48
N THR A 48 15.45 6.64 12.87
CA THR A 48 15.68 5.27 12.37
C THR A 48 15.73 5.30 10.85
N GLY A 49 16.71 4.58 10.30
CA GLY A 49 16.94 4.51 8.86
C GLY A 49 16.62 3.13 8.26
N GLY A 50 16.26 3.14 6.98
CA GLY A 50 16.21 1.94 6.14
C GLY A 50 15.10 0.95 6.51
N ILE A 51 13.88 1.44 6.78
CA ILE A 51 12.73 0.58 7.03
C ILE A 51 11.99 0.34 5.72
N ILE A 52 11.81 -0.94 5.40
CA ILE A 52 11.02 -1.38 4.27
C ILE A 52 9.60 -1.70 4.74
N VAL A 53 8.63 -1.11 4.06
CA VAL A 53 7.20 -1.41 4.24
C VAL A 53 6.67 -1.91 2.91
N GLU A 54 5.95 -3.03 2.94
CA GLU A 54 5.57 -3.75 1.74
C GLU A 54 4.12 -4.22 1.79
N ALA A 55 3.39 -3.98 0.70
CA ALA A 55 2.07 -4.54 0.46
C ALA A 55 2.17 -5.68 -0.55
N LEU A 56 1.91 -6.90 -0.10
CA LEU A 56 1.99 -8.12 -0.92
C LEU A 56 0.64 -8.45 -1.56
N CYS A 57 0.67 -8.86 -2.82
CA CYS A 57 -0.47 -9.38 -3.54
C CYS A 57 -0.92 -10.73 -2.99
N THR A 58 -2.20 -11.04 -3.15
CA THR A 58 -2.71 -12.40 -2.95
C THR A 58 -1.98 -13.35 -3.90
N GLU A 59 -1.75 -14.58 -3.43
CA GLU A 59 -1.06 -15.62 -4.20
C GLU A 59 -1.59 -15.75 -5.63
N GLY A 60 -0.67 -15.83 -6.61
CA GLY A 60 -0.99 -15.96 -8.03
C GLY A 60 -1.26 -14.65 -8.76
N LYS A 61 -1.38 -13.52 -8.07
CA LYS A 61 -1.48 -12.19 -8.70
C LYS A 61 -0.13 -11.48 -8.76
N ARG A 62 0.00 -10.51 -9.66
CA ARG A 62 1.18 -9.64 -9.78
C ARG A 62 0.80 -8.19 -9.55
N VAL A 63 1.77 -7.43 -9.05
CA VAL A 63 1.63 -5.98 -8.90
C VAL A 63 1.60 -5.35 -10.29
N ILE A 64 0.60 -4.51 -10.53
CA ILE A 64 0.45 -3.72 -11.77
C ILE A 64 0.59 -2.22 -11.51
N GLY A 65 0.67 -1.84 -10.24
CA GLY A 65 0.88 -0.49 -9.77
C GLY A 65 0.84 -0.45 -8.26
N GLY A 66 1.17 0.71 -7.71
CA GLY A 66 1.12 0.93 -6.28
C GLY A 66 1.51 2.35 -5.95
N GLY A 67 1.54 2.62 -4.66
CA GLY A 67 1.91 3.91 -4.13
C GLY A 67 1.99 3.85 -2.62
N TRP A 68 2.28 5.00 -2.02
CA TRP A 68 2.40 5.12 -0.59
C TRP A 68 1.95 6.50 -0.15
N GLN A 69 1.59 6.62 1.12
CA GLN A 69 1.30 7.90 1.76
C GLN A 69 1.81 7.92 3.19
N LEU A 70 2.19 9.11 3.65
CA LEU A 70 2.43 9.37 5.05
C LEU A 70 1.07 9.57 5.75
N VAL A 71 0.76 8.72 6.72
CA VAL A 71 -0.48 8.79 7.50
C VAL A 71 -0.32 9.79 8.65
N SER A 72 0.85 9.82 9.28
CA SER A 72 1.19 10.81 10.31
C SER A 72 2.70 10.93 10.53
N GLY A 73 3.10 12.04 11.16
CA GLY A 73 4.49 12.45 11.34
C GLY A 73 4.94 13.42 10.24
N GLY A 74 6.25 13.66 10.16
CA GLY A 74 6.84 14.54 9.16
C GLY A 74 8.35 14.36 9.02
N GLY A 75 8.88 14.79 7.87
CA GLY A 75 10.30 14.74 7.53
C GLY A 75 10.84 13.33 7.31
N TYR A 76 10.86 12.89 6.06
CA TYR A 76 11.29 11.54 5.67
C TYR A 76 12.27 11.60 4.50
N ILE A 77 13.03 10.53 4.32
CA ILE A 77 13.85 10.29 3.14
C ILE A 77 13.43 8.96 2.55
N VAL A 78 13.13 8.93 1.25
CA VAL A 78 12.79 7.71 0.52
C VAL A 78 14.00 7.27 -0.29
N TYR A 79 14.45 6.04 -0.08
CA TYR A 79 15.58 5.45 -0.80
C TYR A 79 15.17 4.59 -1.99
N GLY A 80 14.00 3.96 -1.90
CA GLY A 80 13.47 3.11 -2.95
C GLY A 80 11.96 2.99 -2.84
N LEU A 81 11.28 2.87 -3.97
CA LEU A 81 9.86 2.56 -4.03
C LEU A 81 9.53 1.91 -5.37
N GLY A 82 8.61 0.96 -5.37
CA GLY A 82 8.21 0.27 -6.59
C GLY A 82 7.77 -1.17 -6.37
N PRO A 83 7.54 -1.92 -7.46
CA PRO A 83 7.44 -3.37 -7.41
C PRO A 83 8.66 -3.99 -6.74
N ASN A 84 8.44 -5.02 -5.92
CA ASN A 84 9.55 -5.83 -5.43
C ASN A 84 10.15 -6.70 -6.55
N SER A 85 11.26 -7.38 -6.26
CA SER A 85 11.97 -8.20 -7.25
C SER A 85 11.15 -9.34 -7.84
N ASP A 86 10.10 -9.77 -7.13
CA ASP A 86 9.24 -10.88 -7.53
C ASP A 86 7.95 -10.42 -8.23
N ASP A 87 7.78 -9.11 -8.46
CA ASP A 87 6.55 -8.51 -8.99
C ASP A 87 5.27 -8.95 -8.23
N ASN A 88 5.39 -9.36 -6.98
CA ASN A 88 4.27 -9.84 -6.16
C ASN A 88 3.92 -8.87 -5.02
N GLY A 89 4.53 -7.68 -5.00
CA GLY A 89 4.24 -6.66 -4.02
C GLY A 89 4.77 -5.30 -4.44
N TYR A 90 4.31 -4.26 -3.74
CA TYR A 90 4.83 -2.90 -3.84
C TYR A 90 5.46 -2.52 -2.52
N TYR A 91 6.67 -1.96 -2.56
CA TYR A 91 7.40 -1.57 -1.36
C TYR A 91 7.78 -0.10 -1.38
N ILE A 92 8.09 0.41 -0.19
CA ILE A 92 8.86 1.62 0.04
C ILE A 92 9.97 1.31 1.04
N ASP A 93 11.17 1.82 0.77
CA ASP A 93 12.29 1.89 1.70
C ASP A 93 12.47 3.36 2.10
N MET A 94 12.36 3.64 3.40
CA MET A 94 12.44 4.99 3.90
C MET A 94 13.02 5.11 5.32
N SER A 95 13.46 6.32 5.63
CA SER A 95 14.00 6.71 6.93
C SER A 95 13.23 7.87 7.52
N SER A 96 13.17 7.92 8.84
CA SER A 96 12.80 9.14 9.53
C SER A 96 13.97 10.13 9.49
N ALA A 97 13.70 11.34 9.01
CA ALA A 97 14.64 12.47 9.06
C ALA A 97 14.46 13.31 10.33
N THR A 98 13.60 12.86 11.25
CA THR A 98 13.24 13.58 12.47
C THR A 98 13.24 12.65 13.67
N SER A 99 13.17 13.21 14.88
CA SER A 99 12.96 12.44 16.10
C SER A 99 11.52 11.94 16.26
N GLU A 100 10.59 12.41 15.44
CA GLU A 100 9.19 12.01 15.51
C GLU A 100 8.97 10.68 14.77
N PRO A 101 8.18 9.75 15.33
CA PRO A 101 7.79 8.55 14.63
C PRO A 101 6.84 8.85 13.48
N GLN A 102 6.86 8.00 12.48
CA GLN A 102 6.04 8.13 11.28
C GLN A 102 5.19 6.88 11.09
N ASN A 103 3.97 7.09 10.60
CA ASN A 103 3.12 6.01 10.15
C ASN A 103 2.94 6.14 8.65
N VAL A 104 3.13 5.04 7.94
CA VAL A 104 3.07 5.01 6.48
C VAL A 104 2.10 3.94 6.03
N GLU A 105 1.42 4.21 4.94
CA GLU A 105 0.54 3.25 4.28
C GLU A 105 1.09 3.01 2.88
N VAL A 106 1.32 1.76 2.54
CA VAL A 106 1.73 1.30 1.21
C VAL A 106 0.57 0.59 0.58
N THR A 107 0.26 0.91 -0.67
CA THR A 107 -0.79 0.26 -1.45
C THR A 107 -0.18 -0.46 -2.64
N ALA A 108 -0.51 -1.73 -2.80
CA ALA A 108 -0.29 -2.49 -4.02
C ALA A 108 -1.61 -2.69 -4.76
N ILE A 109 -1.59 -2.50 -6.07
CA ILE A 109 -2.68 -2.83 -6.98
C ILE A 109 -2.26 -4.10 -7.71
N CYS A 110 -3.00 -5.18 -7.51
CA CYS A 110 -2.63 -6.50 -7.98
C CYS A 110 -3.70 -7.07 -8.91
N ALA A 111 -3.27 -7.75 -9.98
CA ALA A 111 -4.17 -8.40 -10.92
C ALA A 111 -3.57 -9.71 -11.42
N ASN A 112 -4.43 -10.56 -11.99
CA ASN A 112 -3.96 -11.73 -12.72
C ASN A 112 -3.46 -11.29 -14.10
N VAL A 113 -2.14 -11.32 -14.30
CA VAL A 113 -1.52 -10.98 -15.58
C VAL A 113 -1.38 -12.23 -16.44
N THR A 114 -2.28 -12.39 -17.40
CA THR A 114 -2.02 -13.31 -18.51
C THR A 114 -0.90 -12.72 -19.36
N LYS A 115 0.33 -13.23 -19.24
CA LYS A 115 1.40 -12.94 -20.22
C LYS A 115 0.88 -13.34 -21.59
N LYS A 116 0.66 -12.36 -22.49
CA LYS A 116 0.47 -12.68 -23.91
C LYS A 116 1.77 -13.29 -24.41
N ARG A 117 1.66 -14.56 -24.81
CA ARG A 117 2.72 -15.37 -25.41
C ARG A 117 3.03 -14.88 -26.82
#